data_AF-A0A0A2TAP9-F1
#
_entry.id   AF-A0A0A2TAP9-F1
#
_cell.length_a   1.000
_cell.length_b   1.000
_cell.length_c   1.000
_cell.angle_alpha   90.00
_cell.angle_beta   90.00
_cell.angle_gamma   90.00
#
_symmetry.space_group_name_H-M   'P 1'
#
loop_
_entity.id
_entity.type
_entity.pdbx_description
1 polymer ?
#
loop_
_entity_poly.entity_id
_entity_poly.type
_entity_poly.pdbx_seq_one_letter_code
_entity_poly.pdbx_strand_id
1 'polypeptide(L)'
;MTKRIKIVFLSVMVITAIFLVYWYYLAAPMRLQENEVLIKRMNEKNNATEVTSIQDRHFIDKEHVFVPFKTASNEFGVSHWLWDKHEWKVINMDGGKPFVWKVDPSDPSSYVITWNIHPADQITSLSFYLMNERYYRVSEGQHLFTPGVQMEKRFSSLPNTFGIMEMPNDWAFYLEKLKVSVSRGNIFDSNPDLHFGWSGFSQNGKRIFPEHTGDVNGYNAGYGGFQFVLLKGDEDLENVNDLE
;
A
#
# COMPACT_ATOMS: atom_id res chain seq x y z
N MET A 1 -58.63 -6.73 3.97
CA MET A 1 -57.42 -7.59 3.98
C MET A 1 -57.30 -8.30 5.32
N THR A 2 -57.39 -9.63 5.36
CA THR A 2 -57.28 -10.42 6.60
C THR A 2 -55.91 -10.19 7.26
N LYS A 3 -55.85 -10.17 8.60
CA LYS A 3 -54.60 -9.96 9.37
C LYS A 3 -53.45 -10.87 8.87
N ARG A 4 -53.77 -12.10 8.45
CA ARG A 4 -52.82 -13.07 7.89
C ARG A 4 -52.15 -12.57 6.60
N ILE A 5 -52.88 -11.92 5.69
CA ILE A 5 -52.32 -11.40 4.43
C ILE A 5 -51.37 -10.23 4.70
N LYS A 6 -51.70 -9.36 5.67
CA LYS A 6 -50.80 -8.25 6.07
C LYS A 6 -49.49 -8.75 6.68
N ILE A 7 -49.56 -9.82 7.49
CA ILE A 7 -48.36 -10.43 8.10
C ILE A 7 -47.48 -11.06 7.01
N VAL A 8 -48.06 -11.84 6.09
CA VAL A 8 -47.30 -12.44 4.97
C VAL A 8 -46.64 -11.36 4.10
N PHE A 9 -47.39 -10.29 3.77
CA PHE A 9 -46.85 -9.19 2.97
C PHE A 9 -45.68 -8.48 3.69
N LEU A 10 -45.82 -8.23 5.01
CA LEU A 10 -44.76 -7.61 5.80
C LEU A 10 -43.52 -8.51 5.88
N SER A 11 -43.69 -9.83 6.07
CA SER A 11 -42.59 -10.79 6.08
C SER A 11 -41.84 -10.82 4.75
N VAL A 12 -42.56 -10.84 3.61
CA VAL A 12 -41.94 -10.77 2.28
C VAL A 12 -41.19 -9.46 2.10
N MET A 13 -41.76 -8.33 2.50
CA MET A 13 -41.11 -7.03 2.41
C MET A 13 -39.80 -6.97 3.20
N VAL A 14 -39.79 -7.51 4.42
CA VAL A 14 -38.58 -7.58 5.26
C VAL A 14 -37.52 -8.49 4.64
N ILE A 15 -37.90 -9.68 4.14
CA ILE A 15 -36.96 -10.60 3.48
C ILE A 15 -36.36 -9.96 2.24
N THR A 16 -37.16 -9.29 1.41
CA THR A 16 -36.67 -8.58 0.22
C THR A 16 -35.73 -7.44 0.61
N ALA A 17 -36.04 -6.68 1.67
CA ALA A 17 -35.14 -5.62 2.15
C ALA A 17 -33.79 -6.19 2.63
N ILE A 18 -33.81 -7.29 3.39
CA ILE A 18 -32.58 -7.97 3.83
C ILE A 18 -31.79 -8.48 2.63
N PHE A 19 -32.46 -9.09 1.64
CA PHE A 19 -31.80 -9.57 0.43
C PHE A 19 -31.16 -8.43 -0.38
N LEU A 20 -31.85 -7.30 -0.53
CA LEU A 20 -31.31 -6.14 -1.24
C LEU A 20 -30.10 -5.53 -0.52
N VAL A 21 -30.14 -5.45 0.82
CA VAL A 21 -28.99 -5.02 1.62
C VAL A 21 -27.83 -6.00 1.47
N TYR A 22 -28.10 -7.31 1.62
CA TYR A 22 -27.07 -8.34 1.45
C TYR A 22 -26.43 -8.25 0.07
N TRP A 23 -27.24 -8.20 -0.99
CA TRP A 23 -26.74 -8.11 -2.36
C TRP A 23 -25.93 -6.83 -2.57
N TYR A 24 -26.42 -5.67 -2.11
CA TYR A 24 -25.74 -4.39 -2.30
C TYR A 24 -24.34 -4.32 -1.64
N TYR A 25 -24.18 -4.92 -0.45
CA TYR A 25 -22.95 -4.82 0.34
C TYR A 25 -22.02 -6.04 0.26
N LEU A 26 -22.53 -7.25 -0.02
CA LEU A 26 -21.77 -8.51 0.04
C LEU A 26 -21.65 -9.20 -1.33
N ALA A 27 -22.00 -8.52 -2.42
CA ALA A 27 -21.79 -9.07 -3.74
C ALA A 27 -20.30 -9.26 -4.05
N ALA A 28 -19.99 -10.48 -4.50
CA ALA A 28 -18.63 -10.84 -4.88
C ALA A 28 -18.09 -9.94 -6.00
N PRO A 29 -16.77 -9.69 -6.01
CA PRO A 29 -16.10 -8.93 -7.05
C PRO A 29 -16.36 -9.48 -8.45
N MET A 30 -16.74 -8.60 -9.36
CA MET A 30 -16.78 -8.91 -10.78
C MET A 30 -15.35 -8.87 -11.34
N ARG A 31 -15.12 -9.60 -12.44
CA ARG A 31 -13.84 -9.54 -13.17
C ARG A 31 -13.45 -8.09 -13.44
N LEU A 32 -12.19 -7.76 -13.16
CA LEU A 32 -11.62 -6.45 -13.47
C LEU A 32 -11.76 -6.14 -14.97
N GLN A 33 -12.04 -4.88 -15.29
CA GLN A 33 -12.30 -4.46 -16.66
C GLN A 33 -11.07 -4.59 -17.57
N GLU A 34 -11.32 -4.53 -18.88
CA GLU A 34 -10.27 -4.47 -19.90
C GLU A 34 -9.42 -3.20 -19.77
N ASN A 35 -8.19 -3.27 -20.29
CA ASN A 35 -7.19 -2.24 -20.09
C ASN A 35 -7.64 -0.86 -20.61
N GLU A 36 -8.36 -0.81 -21.73
CA GLU A 36 -8.86 0.45 -22.31
C GLU A 36 -9.82 1.17 -21.35
N VAL A 37 -10.66 0.39 -20.65
CA VAL A 37 -11.62 0.93 -19.67
C VAL A 37 -10.89 1.41 -18.41
N LEU A 38 -9.89 0.66 -17.96
CA LEU A 38 -9.07 1.05 -16.80
C LEU A 38 -8.28 2.34 -17.09
N ILE A 39 -7.65 2.43 -18.25
CA ILE A 39 -6.91 3.63 -18.70
C ILE A 39 -7.83 4.84 -18.73
N LYS A 40 -9.01 4.70 -19.35
CA LYS A 40 -10.01 5.77 -19.40
C LYS A 40 -10.39 6.25 -18.00
N ARG A 41 -10.69 5.32 -17.09
CA ARG A 41 -11.05 5.64 -15.69
C ARG A 41 -9.92 6.33 -14.93
N MET A 42 -8.67 5.89 -15.12
CA MET A 42 -7.50 6.54 -14.51
C MET A 42 -7.38 7.99 -14.99
N ASN A 43 -7.45 8.22 -16.31
CA ASN A 43 -7.35 9.56 -16.89
C ASN A 43 -8.53 10.45 -16.51
N GLU A 44 -9.74 9.90 -16.32
CA GLU A 44 -10.91 10.62 -15.81
C GLU A 44 -10.77 11.04 -14.33
N LYS A 45 -10.03 10.27 -13.52
CA LYS A 45 -9.80 10.56 -12.11
C LYS A 45 -8.63 11.51 -11.87
N ASN A 46 -7.61 11.43 -12.73
CA ASN A 46 -6.40 12.21 -12.62
C ASN A 46 -6.08 12.89 -13.96
N ASN A 47 -6.68 14.06 -14.18
CA ASN A 47 -6.47 14.84 -15.40
C ASN A 47 -5.02 15.35 -15.56
N ALA A 48 -4.21 15.28 -14.50
CA ALA A 48 -2.81 15.70 -14.52
C ALA A 48 -1.85 14.59 -14.97
N THR A 49 -2.35 13.37 -15.18
CA THR A 49 -1.58 12.21 -15.60
C THR A 49 -2.25 11.54 -16.80
N GLU A 50 -1.58 11.55 -17.95
CA GLU A 50 -2.06 10.86 -19.14
C GLU A 50 -1.50 9.44 -19.19
N VAL A 51 -2.27 8.48 -18.66
CA VAL A 51 -1.94 7.05 -18.74
C VAL A 51 -2.16 6.55 -20.16
N THR A 52 -1.16 5.86 -20.71
CA THR A 52 -1.19 5.32 -22.08
C THR A 52 -1.19 3.81 -22.14
N SER A 53 -0.57 3.14 -21.16
CA SER A 53 -0.49 1.68 -21.14
C SER A 53 -0.46 1.12 -19.74
N ILE A 54 -1.08 -0.05 -19.57
CA ILE A 54 -1.01 -0.86 -18.35
C ILE A 54 0.04 -1.94 -18.56
N GLN A 55 0.94 -2.11 -17.59
CA GLN A 55 2.01 -3.10 -17.66
C GLN A 55 1.53 -4.48 -17.21
N ASP A 56 0.77 -4.54 -16.12
CA ASP A 56 0.20 -5.80 -15.60
C ASP A 56 -1.00 -5.53 -14.68
N ARG A 57 -1.66 -6.59 -14.19
CA ARG A 57 -2.78 -6.55 -13.23
C ARG A 57 -2.55 -7.60 -12.14
N HIS A 58 -2.17 -7.16 -10.96
CA HIS A 58 -1.94 -8.04 -9.82
C HIS A 58 -3.07 -7.95 -8.81
N PHE A 59 -3.79 -9.05 -8.64
CA PHE A 59 -4.76 -9.22 -7.58
C PHE A 59 -4.02 -9.50 -6.28
N ILE A 60 -4.14 -8.61 -5.30
CA ILE A 60 -3.63 -8.85 -3.95
C ILE A 60 -4.60 -9.78 -3.22
N ASP A 61 -5.89 -9.53 -3.40
CA ASP A 61 -6.96 -10.43 -3.00
C ASP A 61 -8.15 -10.31 -3.98
N LYS A 62 -9.36 -10.66 -3.54
CA LYS A 62 -10.56 -10.59 -4.37
C LYS A 62 -11.02 -9.15 -4.64
N GLU A 63 -10.78 -8.24 -3.71
CA GLU A 63 -11.31 -6.86 -3.68
C GLU A 63 -10.23 -5.80 -3.93
N HIS A 64 -8.96 -6.20 -4.01
CA HIS A 64 -7.83 -5.29 -4.13
C HIS A 64 -6.92 -5.64 -5.31
N VAL A 65 -6.68 -4.65 -6.18
CA VAL A 65 -5.81 -4.82 -7.35
C VAL A 65 -4.76 -3.72 -7.41
N PHE A 66 -3.53 -4.14 -7.63
CA PHE A 66 -2.41 -3.30 -8.01
C PHE A 66 -2.20 -3.33 -9.52
N VAL A 67 -2.13 -2.14 -10.14
CA VAL A 67 -1.98 -1.99 -11.59
C VAL A 67 -0.84 -0.99 -11.88
N PRO A 68 0.36 -1.48 -12.25
CA PRO A 68 1.46 -0.64 -12.74
C PRO A 68 1.16 -0.14 -14.14
N PHE A 69 1.46 1.13 -14.41
CA PHE A 69 1.17 1.78 -15.69
C PHE A 69 2.30 2.68 -16.17
N LYS A 70 2.24 3.05 -17.45
CA LYS A 70 3.10 4.07 -18.07
C LYS A 70 2.28 5.25 -18.59
N THR A 71 2.87 6.42 -18.57
CA THR A 71 2.25 7.65 -19.07
C THR A 71 2.71 7.99 -20.49
N ALA A 72 2.08 8.97 -21.13
CA ALA A 72 2.51 9.54 -22.41
C ALA A 72 3.89 10.19 -22.33
N SER A 73 4.26 10.74 -21.17
CA SER A 73 5.58 11.32 -20.89
C SER A 73 6.65 10.28 -20.56
N ASN A 74 6.37 8.98 -20.77
CA ASN A 74 7.26 7.87 -20.44
C ASN A 74 7.54 7.73 -18.93
N GLU A 75 6.68 8.27 -18.08
CA GLU A 75 6.77 8.07 -16.63
C GLU A 75 6.16 6.73 -16.22
N PHE A 76 6.66 6.19 -15.12
CA PHE A 76 6.21 4.93 -14.56
C PHE A 76 5.46 5.20 -13.26
N GLY A 77 4.22 4.72 -13.20
CA GLY A 77 3.31 4.96 -12.08
C GLY A 77 2.67 3.68 -11.57
N VAL A 78 1.98 3.84 -10.46
CA VAL A 78 1.21 2.78 -9.79
C VAL A 78 -0.21 3.24 -9.57
N SER A 79 -1.16 2.31 -9.70
CA SER A 79 -2.54 2.55 -9.30
C SER A 79 -3.07 1.40 -8.43
N HIS A 80 -3.88 1.77 -7.46
CA HIS A 80 -4.50 0.85 -6.51
C HIS A 80 -6.01 0.93 -6.65
N TRP A 81 -6.63 -0.23 -6.73
CA TRP A 81 -8.05 -0.38 -7.04
C TRP A 81 -8.74 -1.18 -5.96
N LEU A 82 -9.90 -0.68 -5.53
CA LEU A 82 -10.78 -1.33 -4.57
C LEU A 82 -12.10 -1.69 -5.25
N TRP A 83 -12.57 -2.91 -5.04
CA TRP A 83 -13.94 -3.29 -5.33
C TRP A 83 -14.85 -2.75 -4.23
N ASP A 84 -15.71 -1.81 -4.56
CA ASP A 84 -16.69 -1.26 -3.63
C ASP A 84 -18.02 -1.04 -4.34
N LYS A 85 -19.12 -1.53 -3.75
CA LYS A 85 -20.49 -1.36 -4.26
C LYS A 85 -20.64 -1.70 -5.75
N HIS A 86 -20.18 -2.88 -6.13
CA HIS A 86 -20.28 -3.42 -7.49
C HIS A 86 -19.39 -2.75 -8.55
N GLU A 87 -18.42 -1.95 -8.15
CA GLU A 87 -17.49 -1.34 -9.10
C GLU A 87 -16.06 -1.29 -8.57
N TRP A 88 -15.12 -1.48 -9.50
CA TRP A 88 -13.70 -1.21 -9.29
C TRP A 88 -13.46 0.30 -9.31
N LYS A 89 -12.98 0.84 -8.19
CA LYS A 89 -12.64 2.24 -8.00
C LYS A 89 -11.15 2.42 -7.86
N VAL A 90 -10.60 3.40 -8.56
CA VAL A 90 -9.24 3.90 -8.30
C VAL A 90 -9.26 4.60 -6.94
N ILE A 91 -8.50 4.10 -5.98
CA ILE A 91 -8.37 4.70 -4.65
C ILE A 91 -7.07 5.49 -4.51
N ASN A 92 -6.04 5.13 -5.28
CA ASN A 92 -4.77 5.83 -5.33
C ASN A 92 -4.12 5.68 -6.70
N MET A 93 -3.45 6.74 -7.14
CA MET A 93 -2.49 6.75 -8.24
C MET A 93 -1.30 7.58 -7.79
N ASP A 94 -0.09 7.12 -8.07
CA ASP A 94 1.12 7.87 -7.76
C ASP A 94 2.25 7.49 -8.72
N GLY A 95 3.39 8.15 -8.57
CA GLY A 95 4.63 7.75 -9.23
C GLY A 95 5.13 6.38 -8.77
N GLY A 96 6.11 5.86 -9.49
CA GLY A 96 6.63 4.51 -9.33
C GLY A 96 7.36 4.21 -8.01
N LYS A 97 7.51 5.19 -7.11
CA LYS A 97 8.21 5.02 -5.84
C LYS A 97 7.50 3.94 -5.00
N PRO A 98 8.21 3.20 -4.13
CA PRO A 98 7.57 2.24 -3.27
C PRO A 98 6.59 2.88 -2.28
N PHE A 99 5.44 2.24 -2.11
CA PHE A 99 4.41 2.62 -1.14
C PHE A 99 3.94 1.40 -0.38
N VAL A 100 3.64 1.58 0.91
CA VAL A 100 2.89 0.57 1.66
C VAL A 100 1.41 0.85 1.50
N TRP A 101 0.68 -0.16 1.06
CA TRP A 101 -0.76 -0.19 1.06
C TRP A 101 -1.26 -1.10 2.18
N LYS A 102 -1.96 -0.51 3.15
CA LYS A 102 -2.62 -1.22 4.25
C LYS A 102 -3.99 -1.72 3.80
N VAL A 103 -4.01 -2.88 3.16
CA VAL A 103 -5.23 -3.50 2.60
C VAL A 103 -6.31 -3.65 3.67
N ASP A 104 -5.95 -4.23 4.81
CA ASP A 104 -6.73 -4.15 6.05
C ASP A 104 -5.89 -3.42 7.12
N PRO A 105 -6.18 -2.15 7.44
CA PRO A 105 -5.46 -1.38 8.46
C PRO A 105 -5.49 -2.01 9.87
N SER A 106 -6.37 -2.98 10.11
CA SER A 106 -6.46 -3.71 11.36
C SER A 106 -5.58 -4.97 11.39
N ASP A 107 -5.03 -5.41 10.26
CA ASP A 107 -4.16 -6.58 10.19
C ASP A 107 -2.85 -6.22 9.46
N PRO A 108 -1.74 -6.02 10.20
CA PRO A 108 -0.44 -5.72 9.60
C PRO A 108 0.07 -6.76 8.61
N SER A 109 -0.39 -8.02 8.69
CA SER A 109 -0.01 -9.05 7.73
C SER A 109 -0.65 -8.86 6.35
N SER A 110 -1.74 -8.10 6.28
CA SER A 110 -2.39 -7.72 5.01
C SER A 110 -1.65 -6.60 4.26
N TYR A 111 -0.67 -5.96 4.89
CA TYR A 111 0.02 -4.83 4.28
C TYR A 111 0.88 -5.33 3.11
N VAL A 112 0.93 -4.54 2.04
CA VAL A 112 1.78 -4.83 0.90
C VAL A 112 2.62 -3.62 0.52
N ILE A 113 3.85 -3.85 0.09
CA ILE A 113 4.68 -2.80 -0.52
C ILE A 113 4.61 -2.97 -2.03
N THR A 114 4.24 -1.92 -2.74
CA THR A 114 4.12 -1.93 -4.20
C THR A 114 5.01 -0.87 -4.83
N TRP A 115 5.59 -1.15 -5.99
CA TRP A 115 6.46 -0.21 -6.71
C TRP A 115 6.38 -0.39 -8.23
N ASN A 116 6.86 0.62 -8.98
CA ASN A 116 7.07 0.56 -10.43
C ASN A 116 8.26 1.47 -10.84
N ILE A 117 9.48 1.00 -10.63
CA ILE A 117 10.72 1.77 -10.78
C ILE A 117 10.99 2.11 -12.25
N HIS A 118 11.33 3.36 -12.52
CA HIS A 118 11.68 3.81 -13.87
C HIS A 118 12.98 3.12 -14.36
N PRO A 119 13.00 2.49 -15.54
CA PRO A 119 14.14 1.69 -16.00
C PRO A 119 15.43 2.50 -16.22
N ALA A 120 15.32 3.82 -16.47
CA ALA A 120 16.48 4.70 -16.60
C ALA A 120 17.28 4.85 -15.29
N ASP A 121 16.66 4.59 -14.13
CA ASP A 121 17.38 4.58 -12.85
C ASP A 121 18.33 3.38 -12.73
N GLN A 122 18.25 2.36 -13.61
CA GLN A 122 19.16 1.20 -13.63
C GLN A 122 19.24 0.44 -12.29
N ILE A 123 18.17 0.50 -11.50
CA ILE A 123 18.03 -0.27 -10.25
C ILE A 123 17.77 -1.72 -10.63
N THR A 124 18.63 -2.62 -10.13
CA THR A 124 18.57 -4.06 -10.42
C THR A 124 18.23 -4.89 -9.17
N SER A 125 18.42 -4.32 -7.99
CA SER A 125 18.04 -4.92 -6.71
C SER A 125 17.46 -3.86 -5.77
N LEU A 126 16.58 -4.29 -4.87
CA LEU A 126 15.92 -3.44 -3.89
C LEU A 126 16.15 -3.98 -2.48
N SER A 127 16.20 -3.10 -1.51
CA SER A 127 16.09 -3.45 -0.09
C SER A 127 15.01 -2.60 0.53
N PHE A 128 14.13 -3.25 1.29
CA PHE A 128 13.11 -2.61 2.08
C PHE A 128 13.47 -2.74 3.55
N TYR A 129 13.07 -1.76 4.33
CA TYR A 129 13.33 -1.72 5.76
C TYR A 129 12.05 -1.39 6.52
N LEU A 130 11.89 -2.03 7.67
CA LEU A 130 11.01 -1.55 8.73
C LEU A 130 11.89 -1.06 9.87
N MET A 131 11.75 0.22 10.19
CA MET A 131 12.62 0.94 11.11
C MET A 131 11.81 1.53 12.25
N ASN A 132 12.35 1.47 13.46
CA ASN A 132 11.88 2.21 14.62
C ASN A 132 13.12 2.84 15.27
N GLU A 133 13.21 4.16 15.27
CA GLU A 133 14.43 4.83 15.75
C GLU A 133 14.63 4.62 17.25
N ARG A 134 15.91 4.60 17.65
CA ARG A 134 16.27 4.60 19.07
C ARG A 134 15.92 5.94 19.68
N TYR A 135 15.28 5.91 20.84
CA TYR A 135 14.91 7.14 21.53
C TYR A 135 15.28 7.06 23.00
N TYR A 136 15.87 8.13 23.52
CA TYR A 136 16.15 8.27 24.95
C TYR A 136 15.60 9.61 25.43
N ARG A 137 14.75 9.56 26.45
CA ARG A 137 14.13 10.74 27.05
C ARG A 137 14.31 10.76 28.54
N VAL A 138 14.65 11.94 29.06
CA VAL A 138 14.63 12.23 30.49
C VAL A 138 13.51 13.24 30.75
N SER A 139 12.58 12.89 31.63
CA SER A 139 11.50 13.77 32.07
C SER A 139 11.31 13.60 33.56
N GLU A 140 11.37 14.69 34.33
CA GLU A 140 11.24 14.67 35.80
C GLU A 140 12.16 13.65 36.52
N GLY A 141 13.38 13.45 35.99
CA GLY A 141 14.32 12.46 36.51
C GLY A 141 13.97 11.01 36.18
N GLN A 142 12.91 10.76 35.41
CA GLN A 142 12.62 9.44 34.84
C GLN A 142 13.29 9.31 33.48
N HIS A 143 13.99 8.20 33.31
CA HIS A 143 14.72 7.86 32.10
C HIS A 143 13.92 6.81 31.33
N LEU A 144 13.52 7.14 30.11
CA LEU A 144 12.85 6.23 29.19
C LEU A 144 13.79 5.94 28.02
N PHE A 145 14.08 4.66 27.80
CA PHE A 145 14.87 4.20 26.67
C PHE A 145 14.02 3.29 25.78
N THR A 146 13.96 3.61 24.50
CA THR A 146 13.33 2.81 23.45
C THR A 146 14.44 2.27 22.54
N PRO A 147 14.63 0.95 22.47
CA PRO A 147 15.64 0.36 21.58
C PRO A 147 15.26 0.58 20.11
N GLY A 148 16.28 0.81 19.27
CA GLY A 148 16.13 0.86 17.83
C GLY A 148 15.81 -0.52 17.26
N VAL A 149 15.03 -0.56 16.19
CA VAL A 149 14.76 -1.77 15.40
C VAL A 149 14.98 -1.45 13.93
N GLN A 150 15.75 -2.28 13.24
CA GLN A 150 15.92 -2.22 11.79
C GLN A 150 15.83 -3.64 11.23
N MET A 151 14.76 -3.93 10.52
CA MET A 151 14.56 -5.21 9.84
C MET A 151 14.67 -5.00 8.34
N GLU A 152 15.45 -5.83 7.64
CA GLU A 152 15.69 -5.72 6.19
C GLU A 152 15.06 -6.89 5.42
N LYS A 153 14.47 -6.56 4.27
CA LYS A 153 14.13 -7.52 3.23
C LYS A 153 14.75 -7.11 1.91
N ARG A 154 15.68 -7.94 1.41
CA ARG A 154 16.39 -7.69 0.15
C ARG A 154 15.88 -8.56 -1.00
N PHE A 155 15.69 -7.92 -2.15
CA PHE A 155 15.46 -8.55 -3.46
C PHE A 155 16.72 -8.41 -4.31
N SER A 156 17.47 -9.50 -4.45
CA SER A 156 18.75 -9.51 -5.17
C SER A 156 18.63 -9.31 -6.69
N SER A 157 17.42 -9.46 -7.24
CA SER A 157 17.13 -9.19 -8.65
C SER A 157 15.67 -8.72 -8.82
N LEU A 158 15.46 -7.89 -9.84
CA LEU A 158 14.14 -7.41 -10.25
C LEU A 158 13.88 -7.85 -11.69
N PRO A 159 13.01 -8.86 -11.93
CA PRO A 159 12.71 -9.30 -13.29
C PRO A 159 11.90 -8.26 -14.08
N ASN A 160 11.16 -7.40 -13.38
CA ASN A 160 10.32 -6.36 -13.95
C ASN A 160 10.58 -5.02 -13.23
N THR A 161 10.14 -3.93 -13.84
CA THR A 161 10.19 -2.58 -13.23
C THR A 161 9.28 -2.47 -12.00
N PHE A 162 8.21 -3.26 -11.96
CA PHE A 162 7.22 -3.27 -10.90
C PHE A 162 7.29 -4.53 -10.05
N GLY A 163 6.69 -4.46 -8.87
CA GLY A 163 6.51 -5.61 -8.01
C GLY A 163 5.65 -5.32 -6.79
N ILE A 164 5.35 -6.40 -6.09
CA ILE A 164 4.63 -6.43 -4.83
C ILE A 164 5.44 -7.26 -3.85
N MET A 165 5.56 -6.78 -2.63
CA MET A 165 6.07 -7.53 -1.49
C MET A 165 4.96 -7.62 -0.44
N GLU A 166 4.51 -8.84 -0.15
CA GLU A 166 3.70 -9.12 1.04
C GLU A 166 4.51 -8.83 2.30
N MET A 167 3.84 -8.34 3.35
CA MET A 167 4.50 -8.05 4.62
C MET A 167 5.19 -9.30 5.17
N PRO A 168 6.52 -9.27 5.43
CA PRO A 168 7.20 -10.38 6.09
C PRO A 168 6.57 -10.69 7.45
N ASN A 169 6.47 -11.98 7.81
CA ASN A 169 5.81 -12.43 9.03
C ASN A 169 6.41 -11.83 10.31
N ASP A 170 7.74 -11.67 10.35
CA ASP A 170 8.47 -11.04 11.44
C ASP A 170 8.13 -9.55 11.57
N TRP A 171 8.00 -8.84 10.45
CA TRP A 171 7.59 -7.44 10.42
C TRP A 171 6.14 -7.29 10.89
N ALA A 172 5.23 -8.12 10.35
CA ALA A 172 3.82 -8.13 10.74
C ALA A 172 3.67 -8.43 12.25
N PHE A 173 4.41 -9.41 12.76
CA PHE A 173 4.44 -9.73 14.18
C PHE A 173 4.93 -8.56 15.04
N TYR A 174 6.01 -7.89 14.63
CA TYR A 174 6.52 -6.71 15.32
C TYR A 174 5.51 -5.57 15.35
N LEU A 175 4.87 -5.25 14.21
CA LEU A 175 3.83 -4.23 14.10
C LEU A 175 2.61 -4.56 14.98
N GLU A 176 2.20 -5.83 15.01
CA GLU A 176 1.08 -6.28 15.86
C GLU A 176 1.41 -6.10 17.35
N LYS A 177 2.65 -6.36 17.77
CA LYS A 177 3.09 -6.10 19.15
C LYS A 177 3.06 -4.63 19.51
N LEU A 178 3.44 -3.75 18.58
CA LEU A 178 3.36 -2.30 18.77
C LEU A 178 1.92 -1.79 18.77
N LYS A 179 1.01 -2.45 18.06
CA LYS A 179 -0.41 -2.07 18.06
C LYS A 179 -1.06 -2.24 19.43
N VAL A 180 -0.68 -3.25 20.20
CA VAL A 180 -1.18 -3.51 21.56
C VAL A 180 -0.88 -2.35 22.53
N SER A 181 0.17 -1.56 22.28
CA SER A 181 0.53 -0.41 23.13
C SER A 181 -0.16 0.90 22.73
N VAL A 182 -0.91 0.94 21.62
CA VAL A 182 -1.59 2.15 21.12
C VAL A 182 -3.10 2.03 21.33
N SER A 183 -3.68 2.92 22.14
CA SER A 183 -5.05 2.78 22.66
C SER A 183 -6.17 3.14 21.68
N ARG A 184 -5.87 3.73 20.51
CA ARG A 184 -6.74 3.93 19.32
C ARG A 184 -5.99 4.79 18.29
N GLY A 185 -5.84 4.31 17.06
CA GLY A 185 -5.24 5.11 15.96
C GLY A 185 -4.37 4.28 15.02
N ASN A 186 -3.85 4.92 13.97
CA ASN A 186 -2.83 4.34 13.10
C ASN A 186 -1.50 4.31 13.87
N ILE A 187 -0.86 3.13 13.96
CA ILE A 187 0.39 2.94 14.72
C ILE A 187 1.51 3.89 14.26
N PHE A 188 1.54 4.24 12.97
CA PHE A 188 2.52 5.14 12.38
C PHE A 188 2.26 6.62 12.74
N ASP A 189 1.02 6.99 13.08
CA ASP A 189 0.71 8.35 13.54
C ASP A 189 1.07 8.52 15.02
N SER A 190 1.00 7.43 15.79
CA SER A 190 1.28 7.40 17.23
C SER A 190 2.76 7.13 17.54
N ASN A 191 3.52 6.64 16.57
CA ASN A 191 4.95 6.40 16.67
C ASN A 191 5.63 6.97 15.41
N PRO A 192 6.00 8.27 15.40
CA PRO A 192 6.61 8.91 14.24
C PRO A 192 7.98 8.30 13.89
N ASP A 193 8.62 7.64 14.86
CA ASP A 193 9.91 7.00 14.70
C ASP A 193 9.78 5.64 13.98
N LEU A 194 8.57 5.06 13.95
CA LEU A 194 8.24 3.85 13.20
C LEU A 194 7.92 4.21 11.75
N HIS A 195 8.72 3.72 10.81
CA HIS A 195 8.52 3.99 9.40
C HIS A 195 9.08 2.89 8.50
N PHE A 196 8.65 2.89 7.24
CA PHE A 196 9.23 2.05 6.20
C PHE A 196 10.31 2.81 5.43
N GLY A 197 11.37 2.10 5.07
CA GLY A 197 12.47 2.60 4.26
C GLY A 197 12.70 1.74 3.02
N TRP A 198 13.35 2.29 2.00
CA TRP A 198 13.82 1.52 0.85
C TRP A 198 15.10 2.08 0.24
N SER A 199 15.78 1.23 -0.53
CA SER A 199 16.99 1.59 -1.26
C SER A 199 17.12 0.76 -2.52
N GLY A 200 17.46 1.42 -3.63
CA GLY A 200 17.77 0.78 -4.91
C GLY A 200 19.27 0.60 -5.09
N PHE A 201 19.67 -0.48 -5.74
CA PHE A 201 21.08 -0.78 -6.04
C PHE A 201 21.27 -1.18 -7.50
N SER A 202 22.42 -0.77 -8.05
CA SER A 202 22.88 -1.17 -9.38
C SER A 202 23.37 -2.62 -9.39
N GLN A 203 23.68 -3.14 -10.57
CA GLN A 203 24.19 -4.49 -10.74
C GLN A 203 25.49 -4.75 -9.95
N ASN A 204 26.31 -3.72 -9.72
CA ASN A 204 27.53 -3.82 -8.93
C ASN A 204 27.33 -3.67 -7.41
N GLY A 205 26.08 -3.58 -6.94
CA GLY A 205 25.74 -3.41 -5.53
C GLY A 205 25.87 -1.97 -5.01
N LYS A 206 26.23 -0.99 -5.85
CA LYS A 206 26.22 0.42 -5.47
C LYS A 206 24.79 0.95 -5.34
N ARG A 207 24.50 1.66 -4.25
CA ARG A 207 23.22 2.34 -4.03
C ARG A 207 22.99 3.41 -5.11
N ILE A 208 21.75 3.51 -5.57
CA ILE A 208 21.31 4.48 -6.58
C ILE A 208 20.23 5.38 -5.98
N PHE A 209 20.37 6.68 -6.21
CA PHE A 209 19.28 7.62 -6.01
C PHE A 209 18.37 7.59 -7.26
N PRO A 210 17.07 7.32 -7.12
CA PRO A 210 16.16 7.20 -8.25
C PRO A 210 15.73 8.59 -8.75
N GLU A 211 16.45 9.11 -9.75
CA GLU A 211 16.19 10.45 -10.31
C GLU A 211 14.92 10.50 -11.16
N HIS A 212 14.50 9.36 -11.75
CA HIS A 212 13.36 9.28 -12.65
C HIS A 212 12.13 8.58 -12.04
N THR A 213 12.31 7.80 -10.97
CA THR A 213 11.17 7.17 -10.32
C THR A 213 10.43 8.15 -9.42
N GLY A 214 9.21 8.52 -9.79
CA GLY A 214 8.29 9.28 -8.95
C GLY A 214 7.70 10.55 -9.56
N ASP A 215 7.95 10.81 -10.84
CA ASP A 215 7.58 12.07 -11.51
C ASP A 215 6.11 12.11 -12.01
N VAL A 216 5.24 11.27 -11.44
CA VAL A 216 3.81 11.25 -11.77
C VAL A 216 3.03 12.03 -10.73
N ASN A 217 2.11 12.88 -11.18
CA ASN A 217 1.21 13.60 -10.29
C ASN A 217 0.27 12.62 -9.56
N GLY A 218 0.33 12.59 -8.23
CA GLY A 218 -0.49 11.70 -7.41
C GLY A 218 -1.97 12.08 -7.37
N TYR A 219 -2.82 11.07 -7.24
CA TYR A 219 -4.23 11.16 -6.89
C TYR A 219 -4.50 10.22 -5.71
N ASN A 220 -5.13 10.72 -4.65
CA ASN A 220 -5.55 9.89 -3.53
C ASN A 220 -7.02 10.18 -3.21
N ALA A 221 -7.84 9.14 -3.09
CA ALA A 221 -9.26 9.29 -2.81
C ALA A 221 -9.56 9.69 -1.35
N GLY A 222 -8.55 9.76 -0.48
CA GLY A 222 -8.66 10.09 0.95
C GLY A 222 -8.96 8.89 1.84
N TYR A 223 -9.01 7.68 1.28
CA TYR A 223 -9.24 6.42 1.96
C TYR A 223 -8.40 5.33 1.31
N GLY A 224 -7.95 4.34 2.09
CA GLY A 224 -7.15 3.22 1.57
C GLY A 224 -5.80 2.98 2.25
N GLY A 225 -5.44 3.75 3.29
CA GLY A 225 -4.34 3.38 4.18
C GLY A 225 -2.97 3.33 3.51
N PHE A 226 -2.57 4.40 2.84
CA PHE A 226 -1.27 4.49 2.17
C PHE A 226 -0.21 5.11 3.10
N GLN A 227 0.99 4.53 3.12
CA GLN A 227 2.15 5.04 3.85
C GLN A 227 3.33 5.16 2.89
N PHE A 228 4.03 6.29 2.95
CA PHE A 228 5.27 6.48 2.21
C PHE A 228 6.36 5.52 2.70
N VAL A 229 7.15 5.01 1.76
CA VAL A 229 8.40 4.30 2.05
C VAL A 229 9.53 5.27 1.76
N LEU A 230 10.26 5.67 2.81
CA LEU A 230 11.28 6.70 2.72
C LEU A 230 12.52 6.17 2.01
N LEU A 231 13.12 6.96 1.13
CA LEU A 231 14.42 6.60 0.57
C LEU A 231 15.46 6.64 1.70
N LYS A 232 16.31 5.62 1.76
CA LYS A 232 17.37 5.49 2.78
C LYS A 232 18.75 5.55 2.13
N GLY A 233 19.63 6.38 2.69
CA GLY A 233 21.07 6.41 2.45
C GLY A 233 21.82 5.41 3.31
N ASP A 234 23.16 5.46 3.28
CA ASP A 234 23.98 4.64 4.17
C ASP A 234 24.00 5.23 5.59
N GLU A 235 23.92 6.57 5.69
CA GLU A 235 23.84 7.32 6.95
C GLU A 235 22.55 7.08 7.75
N ASP A 236 21.50 6.60 7.09
CA ASP A 236 20.21 6.36 7.73
C ASP A 236 20.11 4.96 8.34
N LEU A 237 21.04 4.06 8.01
CA LEU A 237 20.98 2.66 8.41
C LEU A 237 21.97 2.41 9.56
N GLU A 238 21.53 1.66 10.56
CA GLU A 238 22.42 1.27 11.66
C GLU A 238 23.54 0.37 11.11
N ASN A 239 24.78 0.82 11.27
CA ASN A 239 25.96 0.03 10.94
C ASN A 239 26.19 -1.00 12.06
N VAL A 240 26.17 -2.29 11.69
CA VAL A 240 26.47 -3.39 12.61
C VAL A 240 27.87 -3.26 13.21
N ASN A 241 28.80 -2.56 12.53
CA ASN A 241 30.17 -2.34 12.97
C ASN A 241 30.34 -1.19 13.98
N ASP A 242 29.32 -0.36 14.22
CA ASP A 242 29.40 0.75 15.17
C ASP A 242 29.02 0.31 16.61
N LEU A 243 28.82 -1.00 16.83
CA LEU A 243 28.42 -1.62 18.09
C LEU A 243 29.54 -2.42 18.78
N GLU A 244 30.77 -2.38 18.25
CA GLU A 244 32.00 -2.92 18.89
C GLU A 244 32.83 -1.82 19.55
#